data_AF-A0ABD2A7Z4-F1
#
_entry.id   AF-A0ABD2A7Z4-F1
#
_cell.length_a   1.000
_cell.length_b   1.000
_cell.length_c   1.000
_cell.angle_alpha   90.00
_cell.angle_beta   90.00
_cell.angle_gamma   90.00
#
_symmetry.space_group_name_H-M   'P 1'
#
loop_
_entity.id
_entity.type
_entity.pdbx_description
1 polymer ?
#
loop_
_entity_poly.entity_id
_entity_poly.type
_entity_poly.pdbx_seq_one_letter_code
_entity_poly.pdbx_strand_id
1 'polypeptide(L)'
;MLEKARRRQYFESTERTCNQMIIPLASNLRESVTKALDTTSIVNKLRNGCDDKVASWNELKVLAISRSAAIIYSQVMLVVLIRIQFNIMAGHMYKESQKVTDTIKENDEFQTKYMSLCGHFIYEGIKQLCNIIKEKVTEITASISLIDKLSLRDLEQIYWSIVSSVTADDRNPTKNLSKYMLPSECEEKINASLSNIIYETLDLLESEEIQGFMQSNIRSGFVLLMDHISEFFNTKTSNDNGTKNGISIPGTSNHTDILWTDSVTTKISKYSDFVDINKITMPMAKIIPIINGQIPDQSKPRDVSTVWLQRLILNDELKLFGANIYEAFSF
;
A
#
# COMPACT_ATOMS: atom_id res chain seq x y z
N MET A 1 16.82 -9.66 -36.95
CA MET A 1 15.45 -10.07 -36.51
C MET A 1 15.48 -11.20 -35.50
N LEU A 2 16.26 -12.27 -35.71
CA LEU A 2 16.35 -13.42 -34.79
C LEU A 2 16.83 -13.03 -33.37
N GLU A 3 17.83 -12.15 -33.27
CA GLU A 3 18.39 -11.69 -32.00
C GLU A 3 17.41 -10.83 -31.18
N LYS A 4 16.60 -9.99 -31.85
CA LYS A 4 15.51 -9.24 -31.20
C LYS A 4 14.42 -10.18 -30.66
N ALA A 5 14.08 -11.22 -31.41
CA ALA A 5 13.11 -12.24 -30.97
C ALA A 5 13.62 -13.04 -29.77
N ARG A 6 14.90 -13.46 -29.79
CA ARG A 6 15.54 -14.19 -28.67
C ARG A 6 15.57 -13.34 -27.38
N ARG A 7 15.92 -12.06 -27.47
CA ARG A 7 15.89 -11.13 -26.32
C ARG A 7 14.49 -10.96 -25.75
N ARG A 8 13.49 -10.77 -26.62
CA ARG A 8 12.10 -10.64 -26.19
C ARG A 8 11.61 -11.89 -25.46
N GLN A 9 11.92 -13.08 -25.95
CA GLN A 9 11.54 -14.33 -25.29
C GLN A 9 12.22 -14.48 -23.92
N TYR A 10 13.49 -14.07 -23.82
CA TYR A 10 14.21 -14.08 -22.54
C TYR A 10 13.56 -13.11 -21.54
N PHE A 11 13.28 -11.89 -21.97
CA PHE A 11 12.58 -10.89 -21.17
C PHE A 11 11.20 -11.37 -20.69
N GLU A 12 10.38 -12.01 -21.54
CA GLU A 12 9.07 -12.52 -21.13
C GLU A 12 9.18 -13.61 -20.04
N SER A 13 10.24 -14.42 -20.07
CA SER A 13 10.54 -15.37 -19.00
C SER A 13 11.00 -14.67 -17.71
N THR A 14 11.91 -13.70 -17.85
CA THR A 14 12.45 -12.85 -16.78
C THR A 14 11.33 -12.11 -16.05
N GLU A 15 10.40 -11.50 -16.77
CA GLU A 15 9.29 -10.75 -16.19
C GLU A 15 8.38 -11.63 -15.31
N ARG A 16 8.13 -12.88 -15.73
CA ARG A 16 7.38 -13.84 -14.90
C ARG A 16 8.10 -14.15 -13.59
N THR A 17 9.41 -14.38 -13.65
CA THR A 17 10.23 -14.64 -12.46
C THR A 17 10.30 -13.43 -11.53
N CYS A 18 10.45 -12.22 -12.07
CA CYS A 18 10.39 -10.97 -11.31
C CYS A 18 9.08 -10.87 -10.51
N ASN A 19 7.95 -11.11 -11.19
CA ASN A 19 6.63 -11.06 -10.56
C ASN A 19 6.46 -12.11 -9.45
N GLN A 20 7.02 -13.31 -9.62
CA GLN A 20 7.03 -14.35 -8.58
C GLN A 20 7.89 -13.97 -7.38
N MET A 21 9.00 -13.25 -7.59
CA MET A 21 9.90 -12.81 -6.52
C MET A 21 9.32 -11.67 -5.68
N ILE A 22 8.55 -10.77 -6.30
CA ILE A 22 7.92 -9.63 -5.60
C ILE A 22 6.98 -10.09 -4.49
N ILE A 23 6.20 -11.16 -4.72
CA ILE A 23 5.15 -11.63 -3.79
C ILE A 23 5.68 -11.97 -2.39
N PRO A 24 6.67 -12.87 -2.21
CA PRO A 24 7.20 -13.20 -0.88
C PRO A 24 7.88 -11.99 -0.21
N LEU A 25 8.58 -11.15 -0.97
CA LEU A 25 9.21 -9.94 -0.44
C LEU A 25 8.16 -8.93 0.04
N ALA A 26 7.04 -8.79 -0.67
CA ALA A 26 5.94 -7.93 -0.26
C ALA A 26 5.25 -8.43 1.02
N SER A 27 5.23 -9.76 1.25
CA SER A 27 4.77 -10.34 2.52
C SER A 27 5.67 -9.92 3.68
N ASN A 28 7.00 -10.04 3.52
CA ASN A 28 7.97 -9.65 4.55
C ASN A 28 7.94 -8.14 4.82
N LEU A 29 7.76 -7.34 3.76
CA LEU A 29 7.56 -5.89 3.85
C LEU A 29 6.31 -5.55 4.67
N ARG A 30 5.18 -6.22 4.41
CA ARG A 30 3.95 -6.01 5.18
C ARG A 30 4.15 -6.33 6.66
N GLU A 31 4.83 -7.44 6.97
CA GLU A 31 5.14 -7.79 8.36
C GLU A 31 5.99 -6.69 9.04
N SER A 32 6.99 -6.18 8.33
CA SER A 32 7.87 -5.12 8.82
C SER A 32 7.11 -3.81 9.07
N VAL A 33 6.18 -3.43 8.19
CA VAL A 33 5.30 -2.26 8.38
C VAL A 33 4.34 -2.49 9.56
N THR A 34 3.69 -3.65 9.63
CA THR A 34 2.77 -4.00 10.73
C THR A 34 3.47 -3.95 12.09
N LYS A 35 4.70 -4.44 12.16
CA LYS A 35 5.55 -4.40 13.37
C LYS A 35 5.96 -2.98 13.73
N ALA A 36 6.34 -2.15 12.76
CA ALA A 36 6.72 -0.76 13.00
C ALA A 36 5.52 0.13 13.43
N LEU A 37 4.32 -0.22 12.99
CA LEU A 37 3.09 0.53 13.22
C LEU A 37 2.04 -0.38 13.86
N ASP A 38 2.34 -0.93 15.03
CA ASP A 38 1.54 -1.95 15.72
C ASP A 38 0.24 -1.41 16.34
N THR A 39 -0.87 -1.56 15.61
CA THR A 39 -2.21 -1.22 16.07
C THR A 39 -2.82 -2.31 16.95
N THR A 40 -2.35 -3.55 16.85
CA THR A 40 -2.92 -4.71 17.57
C THR A 40 -2.59 -4.63 19.06
N SER A 41 -1.38 -4.19 19.42
CA SER A 41 -1.05 -3.87 20.82
C SER A 41 -2.04 -2.85 21.42
N ILE A 42 -2.35 -1.78 20.70
CA ILE A 42 -3.27 -0.73 21.17
C ILE A 42 -4.73 -1.22 21.22
N VAL A 43 -5.17 -2.00 20.22
CA VAL A 43 -6.52 -2.60 20.23
C VAL A 43 -6.68 -3.57 21.40
N ASN A 44 -5.67 -4.39 21.69
CA ASN A 44 -5.69 -5.31 22.83
C ASN A 44 -5.71 -4.54 24.16
N LYS A 45 -4.92 -3.48 24.29
CA LYS A 45 -4.95 -2.56 25.43
C LYS A 45 -6.33 -1.94 25.64
N LEU A 46 -6.99 -1.48 24.58
CA LEU A 46 -8.35 -0.93 24.63
C LEU A 46 -9.39 -1.99 25.04
N ARG A 47 -9.24 -3.24 24.58
CA ARG A 47 -10.15 -4.35 24.86
C ARG A 47 -10.05 -4.86 26.29
N ASN A 48 -8.83 -4.98 26.82
CA ASN A 48 -8.57 -5.54 28.15
C ASN A 48 -8.74 -4.50 29.28
N GLY A 49 -9.03 -3.26 28.93
CA GLY A 49 -9.10 -2.14 29.86
C GLY A 49 -7.77 -1.36 29.87
N CYS A 50 -7.89 -0.04 29.80
CA CYS A 50 -6.76 0.87 29.97
C CYS A 50 -7.20 2.10 30.75
N ASP A 51 -6.26 2.67 31.49
CA ASP A 51 -6.49 3.83 32.36
C ASP A 51 -6.86 5.07 31.54
N ASP A 52 -6.10 5.33 30.47
CA ASP A 52 -6.38 6.43 29.53
C ASP A 52 -6.85 5.90 28.17
N LYS A 53 -8.17 5.73 28.06
CA LYS A 53 -8.85 5.32 26.82
C LYS A 53 -8.70 6.37 25.72
N VAL A 54 -8.77 7.66 26.05
CA VAL A 54 -8.74 8.73 25.07
C VAL A 54 -7.37 8.82 24.42
N ALA A 55 -6.30 8.75 25.22
CA ALA A 55 -4.94 8.68 24.70
C ALA A 55 -4.74 7.44 23.82
N SER A 56 -5.21 6.27 24.25
CA SER A 56 -5.08 5.03 23.48
C SER A 56 -5.84 5.09 22.13
N TRP A 57 -7.01 5.72 22.09
CA TRP A 57 -7.73 5.96 20.83
C TRP A 57 -7.02 6.97 19.92
N ASN A 58 -6.44 8.02 20.47
CA ASN A 58 -5.64 8.99 19.71
C ASN A 58 -4.35 8.35 19.15
N GLU A 59 -3.72 7.45 19.90
CA GLU A 59 -2.59 6.68 19.40
C GLU A 59 -3.01 5.74 18.26
N LEU A 60 -4.13 5.02 18.43
CA LEU A 60 -4.68 4.14 17.39
C LEU A 60 -5.05 4.92 16.12
N LYS A 61 -5.56 6.15 16.25
CA LYS A 61 -5.82 7.07 15.13
C LYS A 61 -4.56 7.29 14.29
N VAL A 62 -3.47 7.68 14.95
CA VAL A 62 -2.19 7.95 14.28
C VAL A 62 -1.66 6.67 13.63
N LEU A 63 -1.64 5.55 14.36
CA LEU A 63 -1.09 4.29 13.84
C LEU A 63 -1.90 3.73 12.66
N ALA A 64 -3.23 3.78 12.70
CA ALA A 64 -4.08 3.26 11.62
C ALA A 64 -3.88 4.04 10.31
N ILE A 65 -3.85 5.37 10.38
CA ILE A 65 -3.60 6.23 9.21
C ILE A 65 -2.16 6.04 8.71
N SER A 66 -1.18 5.99 9.64
CA SER A 66 0.22 5.79 9.27
C SER A 66 0.44 4.45 8.58
N ARG A 67 -0.20 3.37 9.06
CA ARG A 67 -0.02 2.01 8.53
C ARG A 67 -0.52 1.89 7.10
N SER A 68 -1.70 2.43 6.81
CA SER A 68 -2.26 2.42 5.46
C SER A 68 -1.44 3.26 4.49
N ALA A 69 -1.00 4.45 4.89
CA ALA A 69 -0.09 5.28 4.10
C ALA A 69 1.26 4.57 3.86
N ALA A 70 1.89 4.04 4.91
CA ALA A 70 3.18 3.37 4.81
C ALA A 70 3.15 2.13 3.88
N ILE A 71 2.07 1.34 3.91
CA ILE A 71 1.92 0.21 2.98
C ILE A 71 1.88 0.67 1.51
N ILE A 72 1.16 1.75 1.21
CA ILE A 72 1.10 2.27 -0.16
C ILE A 72 2.50 2.69 -0.62
N TYR A 73 3.19 3.55 0.13
CA TYR A 73 4.55 3.98 -0.21
C TYR A 73 5.50 2.79 -0.37
N SER A 74 5.52 1.90 0.62
CA SER A 74 6.49 0.81 0.67
C SER A 74 6.29 -0.22 -0.43
N GLN A 75 5.05 -0.53 -0.83
CA GLN A 75 4.80 -1.45 -1.94
C GLN A 75 5.24 -0.87 -3.30
N VAL A 76 5.00 0.41 -3.56
CA VAL A 76 5.50 1.04 -4.82
C VAL A 76 7.02 1.00 -4.84
N MET A 77 7.65 1.40 -3.73
CA MET A 77 9.09 1.37 -3.54
C MET A 77 9.68 -0.04 -3.77
N LEU A 78 9.10 -1.07 -3.15
CA LEU A 78 9.56 -2.45 -3.34
C LEU A 78 9.45 -2.90 -4.79
N VAL A 79 8.30 -2.70 -5.43
CA VAL A 79 8.08 -3.18 -6.81
C VAL A 79 9.06 -2.50 -7.77
N VAL A 80 9.30 -1.19 -7.61
CA VAL A 80 10.29 -0.47 -8.40
C VAL A 80 11.70 -1.01 -8.14
N LEU A 81 12.11 -1.17 -6.87
CA LEU A 81 13.43 -1.69 -6.52
C LEU A 81 13.69 -3.08 -7.12
N ILE A 82 12.74 -4.00 -6.97
CA ILE A 82 12.88 -5.36 -7.50
C ILE A 82 12.88 -5.36 -9.02
N ARG A 83 12.07 -4.52 -9.67
CA ARG A 83 12.09 -4.38 -11.14
C ARG A 83 13.42 -3.82 -11.64
N ILE A 84 14.01 -2.85 -10.94
CA ILE A 84 15.35 -2.35 -11.27
C ILE A 84 16.37 -3.47 -11.10
N GLN A 85 16.49 -4.02 -9.88
CA GLN A 85 17.51 -5.02 -9.57
C GLN A 85 17.41 -6.22 -10.51
N PHE A 86 16.22 -6.79 -10.65
CA PHE A 86 16.03 -7.99 -11.43
C PHE A 86 16.31 -7.78 -12.92
N ASN A 87 15.88 -6.65 -13.51
CA ASN A 87 16.09 -6.41 -14.95
C ASN A 87 17.53 -6.02 -15.30
N ILE A 88 18.23 -5.29 -14.42
CA ILE A 88 19.68 -5.06 -14.61
C ILE A 88 20.40 -6.41 -14.56
N MET A 89 20.15 -7.23 -13.53
CA MET A 89 20.76 -8.55 -13.38
C MET A 89 20.49 -9.44 -14.60
N ALA A 90 19.24 -9.50 -15.05
CA ALA A 90 18.87 -10.28 -16.22
C ALA A 90 19.54 -9.80 -17.52
N GLY A 91 19.76 -8.48 -17.67
CA GLY A 91 20.49 -7.91 -18.80
C GLY A 91 21.95 -8.37 -18.83
N HIS A 92 22.63 -8.29 -17.69
CA HIS A 92 24.02 -8.78 -17.55
C HIS A 92 24.12 -10.30 -17.77
N MET A 93 23.21 -11.08 -17.17
CA MET A 93 23.14 -12.54 -17.39
C MET A 93 22.91 -12.89 -18.86
N TYR A 94 22.08 -12.11 -19.56
CA TYR A 94 21.86 -12.32 -21.00
C TYR A 94 23.15 -12.09 -21.80
N LYS A 95 23.90 -11.02 -21.52
CA LYS A 95 25.21 -10.75 -22.15
C LYS A 95 26.21 -11.85 -21.89
N GLU A 96 26.27 -12.34 -20.65
CA GLU A 96 27.19 -13.40 -20.26
C GLU A 96 26.84 -14.73 -20.94
N SER A 97 25.55 -15.05 -21.09
CA SER A 97 25.08 -16.24 -21.81
C SER A 97 25.48 -16.28 -23.29
N GLN A 98 25.89 -15.15 -23.86
CA GLN A 98 26.42 -15.08 -25.23
C GLN A 98 27.94 -15.35 -25.29
N LYS A 99 28.65 -15.22 -24.17
CA LYS A 99 30.08 -15.50 -24.06
C LYS A 99 30.25 -16.97 -23.65
N VAL A 100 30.72 -17.80 -24.56
CA VAL A 100 30.97 -19.24 -24.32
C VAL A 100 32.09 -19.40 -23.29
N THR A 101 31.76 -19.50 -22.00
CA THR A 101 32.77 -19.66 -20.93
C THR A 101 32.20 -20.43 -19.72
N ASP A 102 33.03 -21.28 -19.11
CA ASP A 102 32.71 -22.22 -18.01
C ASP A 102 32.52 -21.56 -16.61
N THR A 103 32.17 -20.27 -16.54
CA THR A 103 32.17 -19.43 -15.33
C THR A 103 30.90 -19.55 -14.47
N ILE A 104 30.27 -20.73 -14.43
CA ILE A 104 28.90 -20.89 -13.89
C ILE A 104 28.85 -20.67 -12.36
N LYS A 105 29.89 -21.02 -11.60
CA LYS A 105 29.86 -20.99 -10.12
C LYS A 105 30.09 -19.61 -9.49
N GLU A 106 30.92 -18.74 -10.09
CA GLU A 106 31.14 -17.38 -9.57
C GLU A 106 29.92 -16.48 -9.79
N ASN A 107 29.08 -16.81 -10.77
CA ASN A 107 27.87 -16.07 -11.12
C ASN A 107 26.77 -16.21 -10.06
N ASP A 108 26.63 -17.38 -9.43
CA ASP A 108 25.55 -17.64 -8.46
C ASP A 108 25.74 -16.88 -7.14
N GLU A 109 26.98 -16.79 -6.62
CA GLU A 109 27.27 -16.02 -5.40
C GLU A 109 27.07 -14.52 -5.64
N PHE A 110 27.54 -14.04 -6.81
CA PHE A 110 27.33 -12.68 -7.28
C PHE A 110 25.84 -12.31 -7.36
N GLN A 111 25.03 -13.14 -8.03
CA GLN A 111 23.59 -12.94 -8.18
C GLN A 111 22.91 -12.89 -6.81
N THR A 112 23.21 -13.85 -5.94
CA THR A 112 22.63 -13.93 -4.61
C THR A 112 22.94 -12.69 -3.79
N LYS A 113 24.19 -12.23 -3.80
CA LYS A 113 24.63 -11.05 -3.05
C LYS A 113 23.92 -9.78 -3.53
N TYR A 114 23.84 -9.57 -4.84
CA TYR A 114 23.14 -8.42 -5.40
C TYR A 114 21.64 -8.42 -5.06
N MET A 115 20.96 -9.54 -5.29
CA MET A 115 19.52 -9.65 -5.03
C MET A 115 19.19 -9.53 -3.54
N SER A 116 20.13 -9.86 -2.64
CA SER A 116 19.96 -9.69 -1.19
C SER A 116 19.92 -8.24 -0.73
N LEU A 117 20.38 -7.27 -1.55
CA LEU A 117 20.42 -5.86 -1.18
C LEU A 117 19.03 -5.29 -0.89
N CYS A 118 17.98 -5.80 -1.54
CA CYS A 118 16.60 -5.40 -1.24
C CYS A 118 16.19 -5.69 0.21
N GLY A 119 16.88 -6.60 0.90
CA GLY A 119 16.69 -6.86 2.32
C GLY A 119 16.89 -5.62 3.18
N HIS A 120 17.79 -4.70 2.79
CA HIS A 120 17.98 -3.43 3.51
C HIS A 120 16.68 -2.62 3.55
N PHE A 121 16.00 -2.49 2.40
CA PHE A 121 14.73 -1.79 2.33
C PHE A 121 13.70 -2.42 3.28
N ILE A 122 13.56 -3.74 3.23
CA ILE A 122 12.56 -4.48 4.01
C ILE A 122 12.81 -4.34 5.52
N TYR A 123 14.06 -4.44 5.98
CA TYR A 123 14.32 -4.51 7.41
C TYR A 123 14.70 -3.17 8.06
N GLU A 124 15.35 -2.26 7.33
CA GLU A 124 15.80 -0.96 7.86
C GLU A 124 15.12 0.23 7.19
N GLY A 125 15.01 0.22 5.85
CA GLY A 125 14.36 1.28 5.09
C GLY A 125 12.89 1.51 5.50
N ILE A 126 12.14 0.43 5.72
CA ILE A 126 10.75 0.49 6.19
C ILE A 126 10.62 1.18 7.55
N LYS A 127 11.55 0.96 8.49
CA LYS A 127 11.49 1.63 9.80
C LYS A 127 11.61 3.14 9.63
N GLN A 128 12.54 3.58 8.79
CA GLN A 128 12.74 5.01 8.50
C GLN A 128 11.51 5.61 7.81
N LEU A 129 10.96 4.92 6.81
CA LEU A 129 9.76 5.34 6.08
C LEU A 129 8.55 5.45 7.01
N CYS A 130 8.30 4.43 7.83
CA CYS A 130 7.22 4.42 8.81
C CYS A 130 7.36 5.56 9.82
N ASN A 131 8.59 5.87 10.26
CA ASN A 131 8.82 6.95 11.21
C ASN A 131 8.42 8.32 10.64
N ILE A 132 8.88 8.67 9.44
CA ILE A 132 8.53 9.95 8.81
C ILE A 132 7.04 10.06 8.54
N ILE A 133 6.41 9.00 8.02
CA ILE A 133 4.96 8.98 7.80
C ILE A 133 4.21 9.18 9.13
N LYS A 134 4.62 8.48 10.20
CA LYS A 134 4.00 8.61 11.52
C LYS A 134 4.17 10.01 12.10
N GLU A 135 5.34 10.62 11.95
CA GLU A 135 5.60 12.01 12.35
C GLU A 135 4.60 12.95 11.65
N LYS A 136 4.49 12.88 10.31
CA LYS A 136 3.57 13.74 9.55
C LYS A 136 2.11 13.49 9.86
N VAL A 137 1.71 12.24 10.02
CA VAL A 137 0.34 11.88 10.43
C VAL A 137 0.02 12.45 11.81
N THR A 138 0.97 12.42 12.74
CA THR A 138 0.80 12.98 14.09
C THR A 138 0.56 14.48 14.02
N GLU A 139 1.37 15.21 13.25
CA GLU A 139 1.22 16.65 13.04
C GLU A 139 -0.14 17.01 12.41
N ILE A 140 -0.50 16.35 11.31
CA ILE A 140 -1.71 16.65 10.53
C ILE A 140 -2.99 16.32 11.31
N THR A 141 -2.97 15.28 12.13
CA THR A 141 -4.17 14.81 12.85
C THR A 141 -4.25 15.31 14.30
N ALA A 142 -3.30 16.16 14.74
CA ALA A 142 -3.24 16.67 16.10
C ALA A 142 -4.49 17.47 16.51
N SER A 143 -5.02 18.28 15.59
CA SER A 143 -6.21 19.11 15.83
C SER A 143 -7.54 18.36 15.68
N ILE A 144 -7.52 17.13 15.15
CA ILE A 144 -8.72 16.33 14.88
C ILE A 144 -9.10 15.54 16.13
N SER A 145 -10.21 15.90 16.75
CA SER A 145 -10.74 15.20 17.92
C SER A 145 -11.42 13.88 17.54
N LEU A 146 -11.58 12.98 18.51
CA LEU A 146 -12.26 11.69 18.30
C LEU A 146 -13.76 11.83 17.98
N ILE A 147 -14.38 12.96 18.35
CA ILE A 147 -15.80 13.22 18.14
C ILE A 147 -16.08 14.02 16.86
N ASP A 148 -15.04 14.59 16.23
CA ASP A 148 -15.18 15.37 15.00
C ASP A 148 -15.82 14.52 13.92
N LYS A 149 -16.84 15.08 13.27
CA LYS A 149 -17.56 14.42 12.18
C LYS A 149 -16.86 14.74 10.87
N LEU A 150 -16.31 13.71 10.23
CA LEU A 150 -15.60 13.84 8.97
C LEU A 150 -16.39 13.16 7.85
N SER A 151 -16.41 13.80 6.69
CA SER A 151 -16.85 13.21 5.43
C SER A 151 -15.74 12.39 4.77
N LEU A 152 -16.08 11.67 3.70
CA LEU A 152 -15.08 11.01 2.86
C LEU A 152 -14.08 12.02 2.27
N ARG A 153 -14.56 13.20 1.86
CA ARG A 153 -13.72 14.28 1.32
C ARG A 153 -12.75 14.83 2.36
N ASP A 154 -13.17 14.97 3.61
CA ASP A 154 -12.27 15.39 4.69
C ASP A 154 -11.17 14.37 4.91
N LEU A 155 -11.51 13.07 4.87
CA LEU A 155 -10.53 12.00 4.98
C LEU A 155 -9.56 11.97 3.80
N GLU A 156 -10.06 12.15 2.58
CA GLU A 156 -9.22 12.28 1.39
C GLU A 156 -8.23 13.45 1.54
N GLN A 157 -8.70 14.61 2.03
CA GLN A 157 -7.86 15.77 2.28
C GLN A 157 -6.78 15.51 3.34
N ILE A 158 -7.05 14.68 4.35
CA ILE A 158 -6.03 14.24 5.32
C ILE A 158 -4.91 13.48 4.61
N TYR A 159 -5.23 12.52 3.74
CA TYR A 159 -4.22 11.77 2.98
C TYR A 159 -3.47 12.65 1.99
N TRP A 160 -4.13 13.59 1.32
CA TRP A 160 -3.43 14.55 0.46
C TRP A 160 -2.48 15.46 1.24
N SER A 161 -2.87 15.86 2.44
CA SER A 161 -1.99 16.63 3.33
C SER A 161 -0.78 15.80 3.76
N ILE A 162 -0.94 14.50 4.01
CA ILE A 162 0.16 13.58 4.31
C ILE A 162 1.12 13.50 3.12
N VAL A 163 0.60 13.25 1.91
CA VAL A 163 1.40 13.18 0.68
C VAL A 163 2.18 14.47 0.47
N SER A 164 1.52 15.63 0.61
CA SER A 164 2.15 16.94 0.45
C SER A 164 3.24 17.18 1.49
N SER A 165 2.98 16.88 2.77
CA SER A 165 3.93 17.08 3.87
C SER A 165 5.14 16.14 3.75
N VAL A 166 4.93 14.87 3.39
CA VAL A 166 6.02 13.92 3.13
C VAL A 166 6.86 14.32 1.91
N THR A 167 6.22 14.89 0.88
CA THR A 167 6.93 15.36 -0.33
C THR A 167 7.82 16.58 -0.04
N ALA A 168 7.39 17.44 0.89
CA ALA A 168 8.10 18.65 1.28
C ALA A 168 9.20 18.41 2.34
N ASP A 169 9.23 17.25 3.01
CA ASP A 169 10.28 16.91 3.98
C ASP A 169 11.61 16.61 3.27
N ASP A 170 12.74 17.04 3.84
CA ASP A 170 14.07 16.77 3.29
C ASP A 170 14.35 15.26 3.17
N ARG A 171 13.72 14.46 4.03
CA ARG A 171 13.81 13.00 4.02
C ARG A 171 12.82 12.36 3.03
N ASN A 172 12.23 13.13 2.11
CA ASN A 172 11.25 12.65 1.13
C ASN A 172 11.68 11.30 0.51
N PRO A 173 10.90 10.22 0.72
CA PRO A 173 11.28 8.88 0.29
C PRO A 173 11.34 8.72 -1.23
N THR A 174 10.62 9.55 -1.98
CA THR A 174 10.65 9.53 -3.45
C THR A 174 11.87 10.22 -4.03
N LYS A 175 12.49 11.17 -3.31
CA LYS A 175 13.73 11.86 -3.74
C LYS A 175 15.00 11.23 -3.20
N ASN A 176 14.89 10.47 -2.11
CA ASN A 176 16.01 9.85 -1.42
C ASN A 176 15.97 8.32 -1.55
N LEU A 177 15.54 7.78 -2.71
CA LEU A 177 15.27 6.34 -2.89
C LEU A 177 16.45 5.46 -2.46
N SER A 178 17.67 5.78 -2.92
CA SER A 178 18.90 5.05 -2.59
C SER A 178 19.09 4.88 -1.08
N LYS A 179 18.90 5.96 -0.30
CA LYS A 179 19.03 5.96 1.17
C LYS A 179 18.06 5.00 1.88
N TYR A 180 16.86 4.83 1.35
CA TYR A 180 15.89 3.88 1.92
C TYR A 180 16.12 2.46 1.42
N MET A 181 16.51 2.32 0.15
CA MET A 181 16.45 1.05 -0.55
C MET A 181 17.72 0.21 -0.44
N LEU A 182 18.88 0.86 -0.27
CA LEU A 182 20.18 0.21 -0.30
C LEU A 182 21.01 0.56 0.95
N PRO A 183 21.87 -0.34 1.44
CA PRO A 183 22.83 -0.02 2.47
C PRO A 183 23.77 1.10 2.02
N SER A 184 24.20 1.96 2.95
CA SER A 184 25.27 2.93 2.69
C SER A 184 26.57 2.21 2.30
N GLU A 185 27.31 2.77 1.35
CA GLU A 185 28.61 2.26 0.89
C GLU A 185 28.55 0.79 0.41
N CYS A 186 27.41 0.36 -0.15
CA CYS A 186 27.24 -1.01 -0.64
C CYS A 186 28.16 -1.35 -1.83
N GLU A 187 28.64 -0.32 -2.52
CA GLU A 187 29.57 -0.35 -3.64
C GLU A 187 31.04 -0.53 -3.22
N GLU A 188 31.42 -0.11 -2.00
CA GLU A 188 32.83 0.01 -1.58
C GLU A 188 33.46 -1.31 -1.08
N LYS A 189 32.64 -2.35 -0.85
CA LYS A 189 33.07 -3.60 -0.18
C LYS A 189 32.99 -4.85 -1.05
N ILE A 190 33.00 -4.70 -2.38
CA ILE A 190 32.79 -5.84 -3.27
C ILE A 190 33.67 -5.82 -4.53
N ASN A 191 33.67 -6.93 -5.28
CA ASN A 191 34.42 -7.09 -6.52
C ASN A 191 33.93 -6.11 -7.60
N ALA A 192 34.80 -5.81 -8.56
CA ALA A 192 34.57 -4.75 -9.57
C ALA A 192 33.26 -4.94 -10.35
N SER A 193 32.89 -6.18 -10.68
CA SER A 193 31.65 -6.49 -11.39
C SER A 193 30.40 -6.12 -10.57
N LEU A 194 30.41 -6.37 -9.25
CA LEU A 194 29.25 -6.08 -8.39
C LEU A 194 29.17 -4.60 -8.06
N SER A 195 30.30 -3.92 -7.88
CA SER A 195 30.30 -2.46 -7.75
C SER A 195 29.69 -1.81 -9.00
N ASN A 196 29.97 -2.30 -10.21
CA ASN A 196 29.40 -1.74 -11.44
C ASN A 196 27.86 -1.82 -11.48
N ILE A 197 27.28 -3.00 -11.22
CA ILE A 197 25.82 -3.17 -11.25
C ILE A 197 25.11 -2.38 -10.13
N ILE A 198 25.81 -2.14 -9.02
CA ILE A 198 25.34 -1.30 -7.91
C ILE A 198 25.33 0.17 -8.33
N TYR A 199 26.39 0.68 -8.97
CA TYR A 199 26.40 2.04 -9.52
C TYR A 199 25.27 2.25 -10.54
N GLU A 200 25.07 1.29 -11.45
CA GLU A 200 23.95 1.32 -12.40
C GLU A 200 22.57 1.37 -11.70
N THR A 201 22.45 0.71 -10.55
CA THR A 201 21.23 0.77 -9.72
C THR A 201 21.06 2.13 -9.06
N LEU A 202 22.14 2.68 -8.49
CA LEU A 202 22.14 3.98 -7.84
C LEU A 202 21.74 5.09 -8.82
N ASP A 203 22.33 5.10 -10.01
CA ASP A 203 22.03 6.05 -11.08
C ASP A 203 20.53 6.03 -11.46
N LEU A 204 19.96 4.82 -11.56
CA LEU A 204 18.53 4.67 -11.83
C LEU A 204 17.68 5.21 -10.67
N LEU A 205 17.99 4.83 -9.43
CA LEU A 205 17.26 5.28 -8.23
C LEU A 205 17.31 6.81 -8.05
N GLU A 206 18.31 7.49 -8.60
CA GLU A 206 18.43 8.95 -8.57
C GLU A 206 17.69 9.65 -9.73
N SER A 207 17.18 8.91 -10.72
CA SER A 207 16.58 9.48 -11.91
C SER A 207 15.20 10.11 -11.66
N GLU A 208 14.98 11.31 -12.20
CA GLU A 208 13.71 12.05 -12.06
C GLU A 208 12.52 11.27 -12.63
N GLU A 209 12.75 10.44 -13.66
CA GLU A 209 11.72 9.58 -14.26
C GLU A 209 11.19 8.59 -13.22
N ILE A 210 12.07 7.91 -12.49
CA ILE A 210 11.67 6.96 -11.44
C ILE A 210 10.97 7.69 -10.30
N GLN A 211 11.46 8.86 -9.90
CA GLN A 211 10.84 9.64 -8.83
C GLN A 211 9.42 10.10 -9.21
N GLY A 212 9.23 10.59 -10.44
CA GLY A 212 7.91 10.95 -10.97
C GLY A 212 6.97 9.74 -11.05
N PHE A 213 7.50 8.61 -11.51
CA PHE A 213 6.78 7.34 -11.60
C PHE A 213 6.30 6.85 -10.23
N MET A 214 7.19 6.90 -9.23
CA MET A 214 6.91 6.58 -7.83
C MET A 214 5.74 7.42 -7.30
N GLN A 215 5.80 8.73 -7.50
CA GLN A 215 4.76 9.65 -7.02
C GLN A 215 3.40 9.41 -7.70
N SER A 216 3.37 9.12 -9.00
CA SER A 216 2.13 8.80 -9.72
C SER A 216 1.46 7.55 -9.15
N ASN A 217 2.24 6.49 -8.92
CA ASN A 217 1.73 5.25 -8.36
C ASN A 217 1.30 5.39 -6.89
N ILE A 218 2.04 6.16 -6.08
CA ILE A 218 1.62 6.47 -4.70
C ILE A 218 0.24 7.14 -4.69
N ARG A 219 0.02 8.16 -5.53
CA ARG A 219 -1.29 8.82 -5.66
C ARG A 219 -2.39 7.83 -6.05
N SER A 220 -2.10 6.96 -7.01
CA SER A 220 -3.03 5.91 -7.46
C SER A 220 -3.38 4.91 -6.35
N GLY A 221 -2.42 4.57 -5.49
CA GLY A 221 -2.66 3.75 -4.30
C GLY A 221 -3.56 4.42 -3.27
N PHE A 222 -3.43 5.74 -3.08
CA PHE A 222 -4.34 6.49 -2.20
C PHE A 222 -5.76 6.60 -2.75
N VAL A 223 -5.91 6.74 -4.07
CA VAL A 223 -7.24 6.67 -4.71
C VAL A 223 -7.89 5.32 -4.42
N LEU A 224 -7.16 4.21 -4.62
CA LEU A 224 -7.66 2.87 -4.29
C LEU A 224 -8.06 2.74 -2.80
N LEU A 225 -7.26 3.28 -1.89
CA LEU A 225 -7.59 3.26 -0.46
C LEU A 225 -8.89 4.02 -0.16
N MET A 226 -9.08 5.19 -0.78
CA MET A 226 -10.31 5.98 -0.62
C MET A 226 -11.52 5.26 -1.20
N ASP A 227 -11.37 4.61 -2.36
CA ASP A 227 -12.43 3.80 -2.97
C ASP A 227 -12.91 2.71 -2.00
N HIS A 228 -12.00 1.97 -1.38
CA HIS A 228 -12.33 0.95 -0.39
C HIS A 228 -12.99 1.53 0.87
N ILE A 229 -12.53 2.67 1.36
CA ILE A 229 -13.11 3.31 2.54
C ILE A 229 -14.51 3.86 2.24
N SER A 230 -14.77 4.30 1.01
CA SER A 230 -16.07 4.86 0.59
C SER A 230 -17.22 3.88 0.78
N GLU A 231 -16.98 2.57 0.66
CA GLU A 231 -17.98 1.53 0.87
C GLU A 231 -18.63 1.62 2.27
N PHE A 232 -17.88 2.08 3.27
CA PHE A 232 -18.35 2.22 4.65
C PHE A 232 -19.13 3.51 4.89
N PHE A 233 -19.04 4.49 3.99
CA PHE A 233 -19.86 5.69 4.02
C PHE A 233 -21.24 5.45 3.38
N ASN A 234 -21.39 4.44 2.52
CA ASN A 234 -22.64 4.15 1.79
C ASN A 234 -23.73 3.43 2.62
N THR A 235 -23.41 2.85 3.77
CA THR A 235 -24.26 1.84 4.44
C THR A 235 -25.36 2.37 5.37
N LYS A 236 -25.79 3.64 5.22
CA LYS A 236 -26.88 4.23 6.04
C LYS A 236 -28.25 4.34 5.35
N THR A 237 -28.60 3.41 4.46
CA THR A 237 -29.97 3.28 3.90
C THR A 237 -30.61 1.91 4.12
N SER A 238 -30.16 1.14 5.11
CA SER A 238 -30.84 -0.09 5.52
C SER A 238 -31.02 -0.18 7.04
N ASN A 239 -32.25 0.09 7.48
CA ASN A 239 -32.90 -0.29 8.74
C ASN A 239 -32.28 0.19 10.06
N ASP A 240 -32.64 1.41 10.45
CA ASP A 240 -32.97 1.70 11.85
C ASP A 240 -34.45 1.32 12.09
N ASN A 241 -34.72 0.01 12.14
CA ASN A 241 -35.92 -0.52 12.78
C ASN A 241 -35.45 -1.20 14.06
N GLY A 242 -35.65 -0.51 15.17
CA GLY A 242 -35.27 -0.98 16.50
C GLY A 242 -35.84 -2.36 16.80
N THR A 243 -34.95 -3.34 16.96
CA THR A 243 -35.28 -4.58 17.65
C THR A 243 -34.81 -4.45 19.09
N LYS A 244 -35.78 -4.17 19.96
CA LYS A 244 -35.68 -4.15 21.42
C LYS A 244 -35.20 -5.51 21.94
N ASN A 245 -34.14 -5.52 22.75
CA ASN A 245 -33.91 -6.58 23.73
C ASN A 245 -34.47 -6.12 25.09
N GLY A 246 -35.14 -7.04 25.76
CA GLY A 246 -36.25 -6.76 26.66
C GLY A 246 -35.91 -6.19 28.03
N ILE A 247 -36.78 -5.28 28.48
CA ILE A 247 -37.27 -5.18 29.87
C ILE A 247 -38.77 -4.84 29.76
N SER A 248 -39.59 -5.66 30.41
CA SER A 248 -41.05 -5.65 30.37
C SER A 248 -41.65 -4.50 31.18
N ILE A 249 -42.65 -3.79 30.61
CA ILE A 249 -43.63 -2.98 31.35
C ILE A 249 -45.00 -3.20 30.67
N PRO A 250 -46.08 -3.51 31.40
CA PRO A 250 -47.36 -3.93 30.81
C PRO A 250 -48.28 -2.75 30.51
N GLY A 251 -49.01 -2.80 29.39
CA GLY A 251 -50.00 -1.80 29.01
C GLY A 251 -50.90 -2.22 27.85
N THR A 252 -51.96 -2.93 28.20
CA THR A 252 -53.32 -2.98 27.60
C THR A 252 -53.53 -3.15 26.08
N SER A 253 -54.24 -4.25 25.81
CA SER A 253 -54.92 -4.74 24.60
C SER A 253 -55.68 -3.73 23.72
N ASN A 254 -55.78 -4.01 22.42
CA ASN A 254 -57.02 -4.52 21.79
C ASN A 254 -56.82 -5.02 20.35
N HIS A 255 -57.71 -5.94 20.00
CA HIS A 255 -57.71 -6.90 18.90
C HIS A 255 -57.97 -6.33 17.48
N THR A 256 -57.30 -6.99 16.52
CA THR A 256 -57.66 -7.40 15.14
C THR A 256 -58.96 -6.90 14.50
N ASP A 257 -58.90 -6.42 13.24
CA ASP A 257 -59.34 -7.24 12.09
C ASP A 257 -59.07 -6.64 10.69
N ILE A 258 -59.00 -7.57 9.75
CA ILE A 258 -58.52 -7.59 8.36
C ILE A 258 -59.47 -6.87 7.38
N LEU A 259 -58.94 -6.23 6.32
CA LEU A 259 -59.54 -6.29 4.99
C LEU A 259 -58.57 -5.87 3.86
N TRP A 260 -58.26 -6.83 2.99
CA TRP A 260 -57.65 -6.64 1.68
C TRP A 260 -58.68 -6.01 0.73
N THR A 261 -58.30 -4.99 -0.04
CA THR A 261 -58.88 -4.76 -1.36
C THR A 261 -57.81 -4.26 -2.33
N ASP A 262 -57.70 -4.99 -3.44
CA ASP A 262 -56.94 -4.67 -4.63
C ASP A 262 -57.33 -3.32 -5.21
N SER A 263 -56.34 -2.50 -5.55
CA SER A 263 -56.47 -1.57 -6.67
C SER A 263 -55.09 -1.23 -7.23
N VAL A 264 -54.85 -1.78 -8.43
CA VAL A 264 -53.81 -1.39 -9.36
C VAL A 264 -53.86 0.13 -9.52
N THR A 265 -52.96 0.83 -8.85
CA THR A 265 -52.64 2.21 -9.17
C THR A 265 -51.14 2.30 -9.32
N THR A 266 -50.74 2.44 -10.58
CA THR A 266 -49.41 2.80 -11.06
C THR A 266 -48.81 3.93 -10.22
N LYS A 267 -48.02 3.56 -9.19
CA LYS A 267 -47.07 4.46 -8.55
C LYS A 267 -45.69 3.97 -8.93
N ILE A 268 -45.12 4.64 -9.93
CA ILE A 268 -43.68 4.70 -10.15
C ILE A 268 -43.11 5.33 -8.87
N SER A 269 -42.83 4.52 -7.85
CA SER A 269 -42.22 4.97 -6.61
C SER A 269 -40.71 4.93 -6.75
N LYS A 270 -40.14 6.10 -7.06
CA LYS A 270 -38.84 6.60 -6.59
C LYS A 270 -37.72 5.54 -6.45
N TYR A 271 -37.12 5.17 -7.56
CA TYR A 271 -35.72 4.74 -7.58
C TYR A 271 -34.85 5.98 -7.83
N SER A 272 -34.58 6.79 -6.81
CA SER A 272 -33.44 7.74 -6.80
C SER A 272 -33.33 8.50 -5.47
N ASP A 273 -33.10 7.80 -4.36
CA ASP A 273 -32.34 8.45 -3.27
C ASP A 273 -30.86 8.28 -3.62
N PHE A 274 -30.39 9.11 -4.57
CA PHE A 274 -28.98 9.23 -4.87
C PHE A 274 -28.34 9.96 -3.67
N VAL A 275 -27.80 9.21 -2.73
CA VAL A 275 -27.16 9.79 -1.55
C VAL A 275 -25.81 10.38 -1.99
N ASP A 276 -25.66 11.69 -1.83
CA ASP A 276 -24.39 12.37 -2.04
C ASP A 276 -23.41 11.94 -0.92
N ILE A 277 -22.48 11.05 -1.27
CA ILE A 277 -21.51 10.44 -0.36
C ILE A 277 -20.69 11.51 0.36
N ASN A 278 -20.45 12.66 -0.29
CA ASN A 278 -19.68 13.76 0.28
C ASN A 278 -20.40 14.47 1.42
N LYS A 279 -21.73 14.28 1.58
CA LYS A 279 -22.52 14.86 2.67
C LYS A 279 -22.63 13.91 3.88
N ILE A 280 -22.27 12.65 3.73
CA ILE A 280 -22.29 11.68 4.81
C ILE A 280 -21.08 11.91 5.69
N THR A 281 -21.31 12.16 6.98
CA THR A 281 -20.25 12.32 7.96
C THR A 281 -20.33 11.27 9.07
N MET A 282 -19.18 10.93 9.64
CA MET A 282 -19.10 10.05 10.80
C MET A 282 -18.02 10.52 11.80
N PRO A 283 -18.20 10.30 13.11
CA PRO A 283 -17.19 10.64 14.10
C PRO A 283 -15.86 9.95 13.82
N MET A 284 -14.73 10.63 14.04
CA MET A 284 -13.40 10.07 13.81
C MET A 284 -13.18 8.75 14.54
N ALA A 285 -13.70 8.60 15.77
CA ALA A 285 -13.66 7.33 16.51
C ALA A 285 -14.29 6.13 15.76
N LYS A 286 -15.26 6.37 14.87
CA LYS A 286 -15.86 5.33 14.01
C LYS A 286 -15.07 5.08 12.71
N ILE A 287 -14.32 6.09 12.25
CA ILE A 287 -13.44 5.99 11.08
C ILE A 287 -12.19 5.16 11.39
N ILE A 288 -11.63 5.32 12.60
CA ILE A 288 -10.37 4.64 12.99
C ILE A 288 -10.42 3.11 12.75
N PRO A 289 -11.45 2.37 13.19
CA PRO A 289 -11.54 0.93 12.90
C PRO A 289 -11.68 0.62 11.41
N ILE A 290 -12.33 1.49 10.62
CA ILE A 290 -12.48 1.32 9.16
C ILE A 290 -11.11 1.41 8.50
N ILE A 291 -10.32 2.45 8.82
CA ILE A 291 -8.96 2.63 8.29
C ILE A 291 -8.06 1.48 8.74
N ASN A 292 -8.08 1.14 10.03
CA ASN A 292 -7.28 0.04 10.57
C ASN A 292 -7.62 -1.30 9.90
N GLY A 293 -8.90 -1.50 9.55
CA GLY A 293 -9.38 -2.69 8.85
C GLY A 293 -8.92 -2.81 7.40
N GLN A 294 -8.43 -1.74 6.77
CA GLN A 294 -7.94 -1.78 5.37
C GLN A 294 -6.62 -2.55 5.25
N ILE A 295 -5.78 -2.47 6.28
CA ILE A 295 -4.51 -3.20 6.38
C ILE A 295 -4.54 -4.12 7.61
N PRO A 296 -5.21 -5.29 7.53
CA PRO A 296 -5.20 -6.24 8.62
C PRO A 296 -3.80 -6.81 8.86
N ASP A 297 -3.51 -7.34 10.05
CA ASP A 297 -2.20 -7.96 10.31
C ASP A 297 -1.97 -9.18 9.40
N GLN A 298 -3.01 -10.02 9.27
CA GLN A 298 -3.02 -11.17 8.37
C GLN A 298 -3.55 -10.78 7.00
N SER A 299 -2.86 -11.21 5.95
CA SER A 299 -3.27 -10.96 4.57
C SER A 299 -4.61 -11.58 4.21
N LYS A 300 -5.45 -10.81 3.53
CA LYS A 300 -6.74 -11.24 2.98
C LYS A 300 -6.76 -10.98 1.47
N PRO A 301 -7.38 -11.86 0.66
CA PRO A 301 -7.35 -11.74 -0.80
C PRO A 301 -7.88 -10.42 -1.39
N ARG A 302 -8.73 -9.71 -0.65
CA ARG A 302 -9.36 -8.44 -1.09
C ARG A 302 -9.00 -7.26 -0.18
N ASP A 303 -7.99 -7.39 0.68
CA ASP A 303 -7.51 -6.23 1.42
C ASP A 303 -6.77 -5.25 0.49
N VAL A 304 -6.70 -3.98 0.90
CA VAL A 304 -6.13 -2.91 0.07
C VAL A 304 -4.69 -3.21 -0.31
N SER A 305 -3.89 -3.75 0.63
CA SER A 305 -2.49 -4.11 0.39
C SER A 305 -2.33 -5.16 -0.72
N THR A 306 -3.18 -6.18 -0.74
CA THR A 306 -3.12 -7.28 -1.72
C THR A 306 -3.57 -6.80 -3.09
N VAL A 307 -4.69 -6.07 -3.14
CA VAL A 307 -5.22 -5.50 -4.39
C VAL A 307 -4.22 -4.50 -4.98
N TRP A 308 -3.61 -3.66 -4.14
CA TRP A 308 -2.62 -2.68 -4.58
C TRP A 308 -1.37 -3.34 -5.15
N LEU A 309 -0.82 -4.34 -4.44
CA LEU A 309 0.33 -5.11 -4.93
C LEU A 309 0.04 -5.76 -6.30
N GLN A 310 -1.15 -6.35 -6.46
CA GLN A 310 -1.54 -6.94 -7.73
C GLN A 310 -1.61 -5.90 -8.85
N ARG A 311 -2.17 -4.72 -8.58
CA ARG A 311 -2.20 -3.61 -9.57
C ARG A 311 -0.79 -3.16 -9.95
N LEU A 312 0.13 -3.05 -9.00
CA LEU A 312 1.53 -2.70 -9.27
C LEU A 312 2.24 -3.77 -10.11
N ILE A 313 2.09 -5.04 -9.77
CA ILE A 313 2.68 -6.16 -10.53
C ILE A 313 2.16 -6.16 -11.97
N LEU A 314 0.86 -5.90 -12.16
CA LEU A 314 0.22 -5.91 -13.48
C LEU A 314 0.31 -4.58 -14.23
N ASN A 315 0.86 -3.52 -13.64
CA ASN A 315 0.95 -2.20 -14.25
C ASN A 315 1.86 -2.24 -15.50
N ASP A 316 1.32 -1.86 -16.65
CA ASP A 316 2.02 -1.94 -17.93
C ASP A 316 3.15 -0.92 -18.07
N GLU A 317 3.06 0.24 -17.42
CA GLU A 317 4.14 1.21 -17.37
C GLU A 317 5.32 0.68 -16.56
N LEU A 318 5.07 -0.02 -15.43
CA LEU A 318 6.11 -0.68 -14.64
C LEU A 318 6.79 -1.83 -15.42
N LYS A 319 6.02 -2.58 -16.22
CA LYS A 319 6.57 -3.61 -17.10
C LYS A 319 7.41 -3.01 -18.22
N LEU A 320 6.92 -1.95 -18.85
CA LEU A 320 7.66 -1.24 -19.89
C LEU A 320 8.96 -0.66 -19.36
N PHE A 321 8.92 -0.06 -18.17
CA PHE A 321 10.11 0.40 -17.46
C PHE A 321 11.13 -0.73 -17.23
N GLY A 322 10.68 -1.89 -16.73
CA GLY A 322 11.53 -3.07 -16.60
C GLY A 322 12.12 -3.55 -17.94
N ALA A 323 11.32 -3.51 -19.01
CA ALA A 323 11.78 -3.84 -20.36
C ALA A 323 12.86 -2.88 -20.87
N ASN A 324 12.70 -1.58 -20.63
CA ASN A 324 13.68 -0.56 -21.01
C ASN A 324 15.02 -0.75 -20.28
N ILE A 325 14.98 -1.05 -18.98
CA ILE A 325 16.17 -1.40 -18.21
C ILE A 325 16.82 -2.65 -18.79
N TYR A 326 16.06 -3.74 -18.93
CA TYR A 326 16.59 -4.99 -19.47
C TYR A 326 17.23 -4.78 -20.85
N GLU A 327 16.58 -4.02 -21.73
CA GLU A 327 17.09 -3.69 -23.05
C GLU A 327 18.41 -2.90 -22.94
N ALA A 328 18.47 -1.84 -22.14
CA ALA A 328 19.69 -1.04 -21.94
C ALA A 328 20.89 -1.87 -21.45
N PHE A 329 20.68 -2.79 -20.51
CA PHE A 329 21.75 -3.61 -19.93
C PHE A 329 22.01 -4.91 -20.68
N SER A 330 21.23 -5.26 -21.71
CA SER A 330 21.41 -6.47 -22.53
C SER A 330 22.14 -6.25 -23.87
N PHE A 331 22.48 -5.00 -24.21
CA PHE A 331 23.24 -4.61 -25.43
C PHE A 331 24.76 -4.72 -25.33
#